data_AF-A0A8B6EZV5-F1
#
_entry.id   AF-A0A8B6EZV5-F1
#
_cell.length_a   1.000
_cell.length_b   1.000
_cell.length_c   1.000
_cell.angle_alpha   90.00
_cell.angle_beta   90.00
_cell.angle_gamma   90.00
#
_symmetry.space_group_name_H-M   'P 1'
#
loop_
_entity.id
_entity.type
_entity.pdbx_description
1 polymer ?
#
loop_
_entity_poly.entity_id
_entity_poly.type
_entity_poly.pdbx_seq_one_letter_code
_entity_poly.pdbx_strand_id
1 'polypeptide(L)'
;MSDSDKLLDSDHESLPAGTSVHSMRDGISAHHIGNNDLVDTFSLFKTYLDGKIATLHKDLAVGNENFATKLKQDVLVKLKGEGNQIQFNFNCEIMADLVKLQKRISDEDAACLKLLSGAILKVKKRNKLIRVADKSPAGWKTVREYQKDDLASDSDDEKRICSAETRAIRSIKEKKRPHPYKTATATVSAPSAPMPNQHNVRQNNYQQPPFRTGRRREPSSHDICYNCNQLGHWRTQCPLLFSTKPGVPGTTRQQN
;
A
#
# COMPACT_ATOMS: atom_id res chain seq x y z
N MET A 1 60.55 -4.93 -31.81
CA MET A 1 61.64 -5.02 -30.83
C MET A 1 61.18 -6.01 -29.78
N SER A 2 61.28 -7.29 -30.10
CA SER A 2 62.52 -8.09 -30.02
C SER A 2 62.53 -8.76 -28.66
N ASP A 3 62.28 -10.07 -28.64
CA ASP A 3 63.33 -11.10 -28.60
C ASP A 3 63.59 -11.44 -27.12
N SER A 4 63.74 -12.66 -26.63
CA SER A 4 63.99 -13.94 -27.27
C SER A 4 63.92 -15.03 -26.20
N ASP A 5 63.39 -16.19 -26.60
CA ASP A 5 64.03 -17.51 -26.60
C ASP A 5 64.91 -17.99 -25.44
N LYS A 6 64.63 -19.23 -25.02
CA LYS A 6 65.53 -20.41 -24.91
C LYS A 6 64.69 -21.59 -24.38
N LEU A 7 64.32 -22.61 -25.16
CA LEU A 7 65.07 -23.62 -25.93
C LEU A 7 65.82 -24.63 -25.03
N LEU A 8 65.43 -25.90 -25.15
CA LEU A 8 66.22 -27.16 -25.18
C LEU A 8 65.22 -28.33 -25.14
N ASP A 9 64.91 -28.94 -26.30
CA ASP A 9 65.49 -30.18 -26.88
C ASP A 9 65.02 -31.46 -26.16
N SER A 10 64.18 -32.28 -26.80
CA SER A 10 64.48 -33.27 -27.85
C SER A 10 65.15 -34.51 -27.28
N ASP A 11 64.43 -35.64 -27.29
CA ASP A 11 65.05 -36.96 -27.42
C ASP A 11 64.19 -37.86 -28.32
N HIS A 12 64.93 -38.53 -29.19
CA HIS A 12 64.56 -39.25 -30.40
C HIS A 12 64.60 -40.76 -30.14
N GLU A 13 63.83 -41.51 -30.94
CA GLU A 13 64.07 -42.91 -31.32
C GLU A 13 63.96 -44.03 -30.27
N SER A 14 63.07 -45.00 -30.53
CA SER A 14 63.46 -46.26 -31.19
C SER A 14 62.34 -47.30 -31.13
N LEU A 15 61.95 -47.82 -32.30
CA LEU A 15 61.34 -49.13 -32.44
C LEU A 15 62.41 -50.22 -32.22
N PRO A 16 61.99 -51.45 -31.88
CA PRO A 16 62.52 -52.56 -32.68
C PRO A 16 61.44 -53.54 -33.14
N ALA A 17 61.75 -54.12 -34.28
CA ALA A 17 61.00 -55.13 -35.00
C ALA A 17 61.06 -56.51 -34.33
N GLY A 18 59.93 -57.21 -34.43
CA GLY A 18 59.77 -58.63 -34.78
C GLY A 18 60.70 -59.70 -34.20
N THR A 19 60.09 -60.65 -33.50
CA THR A 19 60.49 -62.07 -33.56
C THR A 19 59.26 -62.99 -33.56
N SER A 20 59.24 -63.89 -34.54
CA SER A 20 58.54 -65.19 -34.62
C SER A 20 58.68 -65.96 -33.29
N VAL A 21 57.80 -66.85 -32.83
CA VAL A 21 57.43 -68.16 -33.40
C VAL A 21 56.23 -68.77 -32.64
N HIS A 22 55.56 -69.72 -33.32
CA HIS A 22 54.91 -70.93 -32.80
C HIS A 22 53.38 -70.99 -32.66
N SER A 23 52.85 -71.92 -33.47
CA SER A 23 51.50 -72.42 -33.62
C SER A 23 51.06 -73.26 -32.42
N MET A 24 49.82 -73.08 -31.95
CA MET A 24 48.98 -74.18 -31.45
C MET A 24 47.48 -73.81 -31.48
N ARG A 25 46.75 -74.68 -32.17
CA ARG A 25 45.31 -74.95 -32.24
C ARG A 25 44.52 -74.69 -30.94
N ASP A 26 43.34 -74.08 -31.02
CA ASP A 26 42.02 -74.75 -31.00
C ASP A 26 40.86 -73.74 -30.92
N GLY A 27 39.74 -74.10 -31.57
CA GLY A 27 38.65 -73.18 -31.89
C GLY A 27 37.77 -72.77 -30.71
N ILE A 28 37.36 -71.51 -30.72
CA ILE A 28 36.13 -71.03 -30.07
C ILE A 28 35.47 -70.05 -31.03
N SER A 29 34.24 -70.38 -31.44
CA SER A 29 33.39 -69.55 -32.29
C SER A 29 33.10 -68.22 -31.59
N ALA A 30 33.72 -67.13 -32.03
CA ALA A 30 33.47 -65.80 -31.53
C ALA A 30 32.18 -65.26 -32.19
N HIS A 31 31.09 -65.25 -31.43
CA HIS A 31 29.91 -64.47 -31.74
C HIS A 31 30.31 -63.00 -31.88
N HIS A 32 30.00 -62.42 -33.03
CA HIS A 32 30.24 -61.01 -33.34
C HIS A 32 29.28 -60.13 -32.51
N ILE A 33 29.61 -59.85 -31.24
CA ILE A 33 28.88 -58.87 -30.44
C ILE A 33 29.35 -57.50 -30.91
N GLY A 34 28.54 -56.90 -31.79
CA GLY A 34 28.86 -55.64 -32.45
C GLY A 34 28.92 -54.47 -31.47
N ASN A 35 29.89 -53.57 -31.72
CA ASN A 35 30.02 -52.25 -31.09
C ASN A 35 28.70 -51.44 -31.03
N ASN A 36 27.70 -51.79 -31.85
CA ASN A 36 26.38 -51.16 -31.87
C ASN A 36 25.59 -51.37 -30.56
N ASP A 37 25.67 -52.54 -29.91
CA ASP A 37 24.92 -52.82 -28.68
C ASP A 37 25.44 -51.99 -27.48
N LEU A 38 26.75 -51.74 -27.45
CA LEU A 38 27.38 -50.85 -26.46
C LEU A 38 27.04 -49.38 -26.72
N VAL A 39 26.95 -48.98 -28.00
CA VAL A 39 26.57 -47.61 -28.39
C VAL A 39 25.08 -47.36 -28.13
N ASP A 40 24.23 -48.37 -28.31
CA ASP A 40 22.80 -48.30 -28.04
C ASP A 40 22.52 -48.21 -26.54
N THR A 41 23.23 -49.00 -25.72
CA THR A 41 23.15 -48.90 -24.25
C THR A 41 23.69 -47.56 -23.73
N PHE A 42 24.77 -47.04 -24.30
CA PHE A 42 25.27 -45.71 -23.95
C PHE A 42 24.30 -44.59 -24.39
N SER A 43 23.64 -44.75 -25.54
CA SER A 43 22.61 -43.82 -26.02
C SER A 43 21.36 -43.84 -25.13
N LEU A 44 20.97 -45.01 -24.63
CA LEU A 44 19.88 -45.15 -23.67
C LEU A 44 20.22 -44.49 -22.33
N PHE A 45 21.46 -44.62 -21.87
CA PHE A 45 21.92 -43.94 -20.66
C PHE A 45 22.00 -42.41 -20.84
N LYS A 46 22.51 -41.96 -21.98
CA LYS A 46 22.58 -40.53 -22.34
C LYS A 46 21.18 -39.91 -22.38
N THR A 47 20.23 -40.55 -23.04
CA THR A 47 18.85 -40.05 -23.12
C THR A 47 18.16 -40.03 -21.75
N TYR A 48 18.42 -41.02 -20.89
CA TYR A 48 17.93 -41.02 -19.52
C TYR A 48 18.50 -39.86 -18.69
N LEU A 49 19.82 -39.61 -18.80
CA LEU A 49 20.47 -38.49 -18.11
C LEU A 49 19.99 -37.14 -18.63
N ASP A 50 19.92 -36.96 -19.96
CA ASP A 50 19.41 -35.74 -20.58
C ASP A 50 17.96 -35.48 -20.13
N GLY A 51 17.14 -36.53 -20.06
CA GLY A 51 15.79 -36.47 -19.51
C GLY A 51 15.78 -36.02 -18.05
N LYS A 52 16.59 -36.64 -17.19
CA LYS A 52 16.66 -36.32 -15.75
C LYS A 52 17.18 -34.90 -15.50
N ILE A 53 18.18 -34.46 -16.27
CA ILE A 53 18.73 -33.11 -16.24
C ILE A 53 17.66 -32.10 -16.69
N ALA A 54 16.90 -32.39 -17.74
CA ALA A 54 15.82 -31.53 -18.20
C ALA A 54 14.69 -31.40 -17.16
N THR A 55 14.36 -32.49 -16.44
CA THR A 55 13.38 -32.44 -15.33
C THR A 55 13.89 -31.58 -14.18
N LEU A 56 15.14 -31.76 -13.76
CA LEU A 56 15.77 -30.95 -12.71
C LEU A 56 15.86 -29.47 -13.12
N HIS A 57 16.20 -29.18 -14.37
CA HIS A 57 16.19 -27.81 -14.90
C HIS A 57 14.79 -27.18 -14.84
N LYS A 58 13.74 -27.94 -15.17
CA LYS A 58 12.35 -27.46 -15.03
C LYS A 58 11.98 -27.20 -13.57
N ASP A 59 12.35 -28.09 -12.66
CA ASP A 59 12.05 -27.93 -11.22
C ASP A 59 12.78 -26.72 -10.61
N LEU A 60 14.03 -26.48 -11.01
CA LEU A 60 14.82 -25.32 -10.59
C LEU A 60 14.30 -24.01 -11.22
N ALA A 61 13.93 -24.01 -12.50
CA ALA A 61 13.34 -22.85 -13.15
C ALA A 61 11.99 -22.48 -12.53
N VAL A 62 11.11 -23.43 -12.27
CA VAL A 62 9.78 -23.16 -11.68
C VAL A 62 9.89 -22.66 -10.21
N GLY A 63 10.91 -23.12 -9.47
CA GLY A 63 11.16 -22.71 -8.09
C GLY A 63 11.77 -21.31 -7.92
N ASN A 64 12.67 -20.89 -8.82
CA ASN A 64 13.52 -19.71 -8.61
C ASN A 64 12.85 -18.38 -9.01
N GLU A 65 12.06 -18.38 -10.08
CA GLU A 65 11.43 -17.16 -10.66
C GLU A 65 10.46 -16.50 -9.67
N ASN A 66 9.77 -17.32 -8.86
CA ASN A 66 8.79 -16.86 -7.87
C ASN A 66 9.44 -16.47 -6.54
N PHE A 67 10.58 -17.05 -6.17
CA PHE A 67 11.25 -16.76 -4.90
C PHE A 67 12.11 -15.50 -4.98
N ALA A 68 12.83 -15.31 -6.08
CA ALA A 68 13.66 -14.14 -6.31
C ALA A 68 12.83 -12.85 -6.52
N THR A 69 11.69 -12.93 -7.21
CA THR A 69 10.77 -11.80 -7.38
C THR A 69 10.03 -11.46 -6.09
N LYS A 70 9.62 -12.48 -5.33
CA LYS A 70 8.97 -12.30 -4.02
C LYS A 70 9.93 -11.72 -2.98
N LEU A 71 11.18 -12.19 -2.90
CA LEU A 71 12.23 -11.57 -2.08
C LEU A 71 12.52 -10.13 -2.49
N LYS A 72 12.61 -9.82 -3.79
CA LYS A 72 12.82 -8.44 -4.25
C LYS A 72 11.64 -7.52 -3.91
N GLN A 73 10.41 -8.03 -3.95
CA GLN A 73 9.21 -7.26 -3.58
C GLN A 73 9.05 -7.10 -2.06
N ASP A 74 9.36 -8.14 -1.29
CA ASP A 74 9.27 -8.17 0.18
C ASP A 74 10.39 -7.34 0.84
N VAL A 75 11.56 -7.23 0.18
CA VAL A 75 12.65 -6.32 0.61
C VAL A 75 12.34 -4.85 0.26
N LEU A 76 11.50 -4.56 -0.73
CA LEU A 76 11.25 -3.18 -1.18
C LEU A 76 10.09 -2.47 -0.46
N VAL A 77 9.18 -3.20 0.20
CA VAL A 77 8.02 -2.60 0.88
C VAL A 77 8.24 -2.59 2.40
N LYS A 78 9.11 -1.68 2.86
CA LYS A 78 9.24 -1.36 4.29
C LYS A 78 8.09 -0.44 4.71
N LEU A 79 7.09 -1.00 5.39
CA LEU A 79 5.99 -0.26 5.98
C LEU A 79 6.42 0.34 7.32
N LYS A 80 5.88 1.52 7.66
CA LYS A 80 6.18 2.25 8.90
C LYS A 80 5.49 1.62 10.10
N GLY A 81 4.26 1.14 9.93
CA GLY A 81 3.51 0.48 10.99
C GLY A 81 3.84 -1.00 11.08
N GLU A 82 4.34 -1.45 12.24
CA GLU A 82 4.65 -2.87 12.50
C GLU A 82 3.46 -3.79 12.24
N GLY A 83 2.27 -3.43 12.74
CA GLY A 83 1.04 -4.20 12.48
C GLY A 83 0.65 -4.25 11.00
N ASN A 84 0.91 -3.18 10.24
CA ASN A 84 0.68 -3.18 8.80
C ASN A 84 1.67 -4.09 8.08
N GLN A 85 2.94 -4.10 8.50
CA GLN A 85 3.97 -4.99 7.96
C GLN A 85 3.61 -6.46 8.19
N ILE A 86 3.23 -6.83 9.41
CA ILE A 86 2.84 -8.20 9.75
C ILE A 86 1.68 -8.66 8.84
N GLN A 87 0.65 -7.84 8.70
CA GLN A 87 -0.51 -8.15 7.87
C GLN A 87 -0.16 -8.23 6.38
N PHE A 88 0.72 -7.36 5.90
CA PHE A 88 1.16 -7.37 4.50
C PHE A 88 1.93 -8.66 4.16
N ASN A 89 2.87 -9.04 5.03
CA ASN A 89 3.68 -10.25 4.85
C ASN A 89 2.81 -11.51 4.87
N PHE A 90 1.92 -11.64 5.86
CA PHE A 90 0.95 -12.74 5.92
C PHE A 90 0.11 -12.82 4.63
N ASN A 91 -0.41 -11.69 4.14
CA ASN A 91 -1.15 -11.66 2.89
C ASN A 91 -0.29 -12.06 1.67
N CYS A 92 1.00 -11.71 1.65
CA CYS A 92 1.94 -12.16 0.60
C CYS A 92 2.19 -13.68 0.65
N GLU A 93 2.22 -14.28 1.83
CA GLU A 93 2.27 -15.75 2.00
C GLU A 93 1.01 -16.41 1.44
N ILE A 94 -0.17 -15.98 1.91
CA ILE A 94 -1.47 -16.47 1.42
C ILE A 94 -1.58 -16.34 -0.10
N MET A 95 -1.19 -15.20 -0.68
CA MET A 95 -1.24 -15.01 -2.13
C MET A 95 -0.34 -16.00 -2.87
N ALA A 96 0.85 -16.29 -2.35
CA ALA A 96 1.75 -17.25 -2.98
C ALA A 96 1.18 -18.67 -2.91
N ASP A 97 0.56 -19.05 -1.81
CA ASP A 97 -0.07 -20.37 -1.70
C ASP A 97 -1.30 -20.51 -2.60
N LEU A 98 -2.09 -19.44 -2.76
CA LEU A 98 -3.19 -19.42 -3.74
C LEU A 98 -2.68 -19.55 -5.18
N VAL A 99 -1.57 -18.89 -5.52
CA VAL A 99 -0.95 -19.02 -6.86
C VAL A 99 -0.40 -20.44 -7.06
N LYS A 100 0.23 -21.04 -6.05
CA LYS A 100 0.69 -22.45 -6.13
C LYS A 100 -0.49 -23.39 -6.32
N LEU A 101 -1.59 -23.18 -5.60
CA LEU A 101 -2.81 -23.98 -5.72
C LEU A 101 -3.43 -23.82 -7.11
N GLN A 102 -3.49 -22.60 -7.64
CA GLN A 102 -3.99 -22.32 -8.99
C GLN A 102 -3.21 -23.08 -10.06
N LYS A 103 -1.88 -23.22 -9.92
CA LYS A 103 -1.03 -23.98 -10.84
C LYS A 103 -1.23 -25.51 -10.78
N ARG A 104 -1.82 -26.03 -9.70
CA ARG A 104 -2.03 -27.48 -9.48
C ARG A 104 -3.41 -27.96 -9.89
N ILE A 105 -4.35 -27.03 -10.08
CA ILE A 105 -5.71 -27.34 -10.49
C ILE A 105 -5.76 -27.53 -12.01
N SER A 106 -6.57 -28.49 -12.45
CA SER A 106 -6.81 -28.74 -13.87
C SER A 106 -7.50 -27.54 -14.52
N ASP A 107 -7.14 -27.25 -15.77
CA ASP A 107 -7.74 -26.15 -16.54
C ASP A 107 -9.25 -26.37 -16.81
N GLU A 108 -9.72 -27.62 -16.72
CA GLU A 108 -11.14 -27.97 -16.88
C GLU A 108 -12.01 -27.48 -15.70
N ASP A 109 -11.42 -27.27 -14.53
CA ASP A 109 -12.12 -26.79 -13.33
C ASP A 109 -12.22 -25.25 -13.31
N ALA A 110 -12.83 -24.68 -14.36
CA ALA A 110 -12.96 -23.23 -14.56
C ALA A 110 -13.62 -22.51 -13.37
N ALA A 111 -14.53 -23.18 -12.65
CA ALA A 111 -15.15 -22.64 -11.45
C ALA A 111 -14.13 -22.46 -10.30
N CYS A 112 -13.28 -23.46 -10.07
CA CYS A 112 -12.22 -23.40 -9.06
C CYS A 112 -11.19 -22.32 -9.40
N LEU A 113 -10.80 -22.21 -10.66
CA LEU A 113 -9.88 -21.16 -11.13
C LEU A 113 -10.46 -19.75 -10.97
N LYS A 114 -11.76 -19.56 -11.21
CA LYS A 114 -12.47 -18.29 -10.95
C LYS A 114 -12.49 -17.94 -9.46
N LEU A 115 -12.72 -18.92 -8.58
CA LEU A 115 -12.69 -18.69 -7.13
C LEU A 115 -11.29 -18.29 -6.66
N LEU A 116 -10.24 -18.95 -7.16
CA LEU A 116 -8.85 -18.65 -6.81
C LEU A 116 -8.40 -17.28 -7.32
N SER A 117 -8.68 -16.97 -8.59
CA SER A 117 -8.40 -15.64 -9.13
C SER A 117 -9.15 -14.54 -8.35
N GLY A 118 -10.41 -14.79 -7.98
CA GLY A 118 -11.16 -13.90 -7.08
C GLY A 118 -10.52 -13.74 -5.70
N ALA A 119 -10.04 -14.81 -5.09
CA ALA A 119 -9.32 -14.76 -3.81
C ALA A 119 -8.01 -13.97 -3.92
N ILE A 120 -7.21 -14.22 -4.96
CA ILE A 120 -5.97 -13.48 -5.25
C ILE A 120 -6.25 -11.99 -5.40
N LEU A 121 -7.30 -11.61 -6.15
CA LEU A 121 -7.70 -10.22 -6.33
C LEU A 121 -8.08 -9.55 -4.99
N LYS A 122 -8.81 -10.25 -4.12
CA LYS A 122 -9.16 -9.74 -2.78
C LYS A 122 -7.90 -9.50 -1.93
N VAL A 123 -6.95 -10.42 -1.94
CA VAL A 123 -5.68 -10.27 -1.21
C VAL A 123 -4.84 -9.12 -1.78
N LYS A 124 -4.75 -8.99 -3.11
CA LYS A 124 -4.10 -7.84 -3.77
C LYS A 124 -4.74 -6.51 -3.38
N LYS A 125 -6.08 -6.44 -3.40
CA LYS A 125 -6.84 -5.28 -2.93
C LYS A 125 -6.53 -4.98 -1.47
N ARG A 126 -6.47 -5.99 -0.59
CA ARG A 126 -6.13 -5.80 0.83
C ARG A 126 -4.73 -5.21 1.01
N ASN A 127 -3.73 -5.74 0.30
CA ASN A 127 -2.36 -5.25 0.34
C ASN A 127 -2.23 -3.82 -0.20
N LYS A 128 -2.98 -3.45 -1.24
CA LYS A 128 -3.10 -2.05 -1.70
C LYS A 128 -3.60 -1.14 -0.58
N LEU A 129 -4.68 -1.54 0.11
CA LEU A 129 -5.26 -0.75 1.19
C LEU A 129 -4.32 -0.62 2.40
N ILE A 130 -3.54 -1.66 2.72
CA ILE A 130 -2.50 -1.59 3.75
C ILE A 130 -1.46 -0.53 3.38
N ARG A 131 -1.00 -0.51 2.13
CA ARG A 131 -0.04 0.51 1.66
C ARG A 131 -0.62 1.93 1.71
N VAL A 132 -1.92 2.10 1.39
CA VAL A 132 -2.60 3.39 1.55
C VAL A 132 -2.65 3.80 3.02
N ALA A 133 -3.08 2.91 3.91
CA ALA A 133 -3.11 3.19 5.35
C ALA A 133 -1.74 3.58 5.90
N ASP A 134 -0.68 2.90 5.46
CA ASP A 134 0.66 3.11 5.98
C ASP A 134 1.32 4.40 5.50
N LYS A 135 1.04 4.81 4.25
CA LYS A 135 1.56 6.06 3.68
C LYS A 135 0.82 7.30 4.18
N SER A 136 -0.49 7.19 4.40
CA SER A 136 -1.31 8.35 4.73
C SER A 136 -1.21 8.74 6.22
N PRO A 137 -0.94 10.01 6.58
CA PRO A 137 -1.09 10.54 7.94
C PRO A 137 -2.41 10.22 8.67
N ALA A 138 -3.51 10.06 7.94
CA ALA A 138 -4.81 9.70 8.55
C ALA A 138 -5.03 8.19 8.69
N GLY A 139 -4.04 7.37 8.32
CA GLY A 139 -4.05 5.91 8.52
C GLY A 139 -5.26 5.22 7.88
N TRP A 140 -5.83 4.26 8.62
CA TRP A 140 -7.05 3.54 8.23
C TRP A 140 -8.29 4.43 8.02
N LYS A 141 -8.29 5.69 8.49
CA LYS A 141 -9.39 6.61 8.18
C LYS A 141 -9.40 6.97 6.69
N THR A 142 -8.22 7.16 6.09
CA THR A 142 -8.09 7.37 4.63
C THR A 142 -8.60 6.18 3.85
N VAL A 143 -8.30 4.96 4.29
CA VAL A 143 -8.81 3.74 3.65
C VAL A 143 -10.34 3.69 3.65
N ARG A 144 -10.98 4.08 4.76
CA ARG A 144 -12.45 4.13 4.83
C ARG A 144 -13.03 5.16 3.87
N GLU A 145 -12.45 6.35 3.76
CA GLU A 145 -12.89 7.36 2.79
C GLU A 145 -12.58 6.96 1.35
N TYR A 146 -11.50 6.22 1.12
CA TYR A 146 -11.13 5.70 -0.19
C TYR A 146 -12.15 4.66 -0.67
N GLN A 147 -12.58 3.76 0.21
CA GLN A 147 -13.55 2.70 -0.13
C GLN A 147 -14.98 3.20 -0.35
N LYS A 148 -15.35 4.39 0.15
CA LYS A 148 -16.70 4.95 -0.04
C LYS A 148 -16.97 5.42 -1.47
N ASP A 149 -15.95 5.89 -2.20
CA ASP A 149 -16.12 6.47 -3.54
C ASP A 149 -15.80 5.44 -4.63
N ASP A 150 -16.77 4.83 -5.30
CA ASP A 150 -16.52 3.75 -6.29
C ASP A 150 -16.25 4.22 -7.74
N LEU A 151 -15.89 5.48 -7.94
CA LEU A 151 -15.96 6.12 -9.28
C LEU A 151 -14.63 6.23 -10.05
N ALA A 152 -13.51 5.74 -9.51
CA ALA A 152 -12.19 5.97 -10.13
C ALA A 152 -11.66 4.75 -10.90
N SER A 153 -11.27 4.98 -12.16
CA SER A 153 -10.40 4.09 -12.93
C SER A 153 -8.96 4.15 -12.39
N ASP A 154 -8.12 3.17 -12.71
CA ASP A 154 -6.74 3.07 -12.19
C ASP A 154 -5.88 4.32 -12.48
N SER A 155 -6.16 5.07 -13.55
CA SER A 155 -5.49 6.34 -13.88
C SER A 155 -5.84 7.50 -12.94
N ASP A 156 -6.93 7.38 -12.18
CA ASP A 156 -7.42 8.38 -11.22
C ASP A 156 -7.22 7.93 -9.76
N ASP A 157 -6.54 6.80 -9.55
CA ASP A 157 -6.41 6.18 -8.23
C ASP A 157 -5.59 7.03 -7.25
N GLU A 158 -4.51 7.68 -7.72
CA GLU A 158 -3.71 8.58 -6.88
C GLU A 158 -4.52 9.80 -6.41
N LYS A 159 -5.33 10.37 -7.31
CA LYS A 159 -6.22 11.49 -6.99
C LYS A 159 -7.29 11.07 -6.01
N ARG A 160 -7.86 9.86 -6.16
CA ARG A 160 -8.81 9.28 -5.21
C ARG A 160 -8.19 9.12 -3.82
N ILE A 161 -6.95 8.61 -3.73
CA ILE A 161 -6.24 8.47 -2.45
C ILE A 161 -6.02 9.84 -1.80
N CYS A 162 -5.56 10.84 -2.55
CA CYS A 162 -5.33 12.19 -2.04
C CYS A 162 -6.64 12.87 -1.55
N SER A 163 -7.72 12.72 -2.31
CA SER A 163 -9.05 13.22 -1.93
C SER A 163 -9.57 12.55 -0.65
N ALA A 164 -9.48 11.21 -0.59
CA ALA A 164 -9.85 10.43 0.58
C ALA A 164 -9.05 10.83 1.82
N GLU A 165 -7.75 11.05 1.67
CA GLU A 165 -6.86 11.52 2.73
C GLU A 165 -7.26 12.90 3.24
N THR A 166 -7.50 13.84 2.32
CA THR A 166 -7.96 15.20 2.66
C THR A 166 -9.26 15.16 3.47
N ARG A 167 -10.24 14.34 3.04
CA ARG A 167 -11.50 14.14 3.77
C ARG A 167 -11.28 13.49 5.13
N ALA A 168 -10.43 12.47 5.22
CA ALA A 168 -10.11 11.81 6.46
C ALA A 168 -9.45 12.76 7.48
N ILE A 169 -8.49 13.57 7.05
CA ILE A 169 -7.81 14.57 7.88
C ILE A 169 -8.83 15.63 8.38
N ARG A 170 -9.71 16.13 7.50
CA ARG A 170 -10.76 17.09 7.90
C ARG A 170 -11.67 16.50 8.98
N SER A 171 -12.11 15.25 8.82
CA SER A 171 -12.92 14.56 9.84
C SER A 171 -12.20 14.40 11.17
N ILE A 172 -10.89 14.13 11.17
CA ILE A 172 -10.08 14.09 12.40
C ILE A 172 -10.04 15.46 13.06
N LYS A 173 -9.81 16.53 12.29
CA LYS A 173 -9.72 17.91 12.81
C LYS A 173 -11.05 18.38 13.39
N GLU A 174 -12.16 18.06 12.74
CA GLU A 174 -13.50 18.42 13.21
C GLU A 174 -13.84 17.77 14.54
N LYS A 175 -13.52 16.47 14.71
CA LYS A 175 -13.73 15.77 15.99
C LYS A 175 -12.87 16.30 17.14
N LYS A 176 -11.73 16.92 16.83
CA LYS A 176 -10.84 17.54 17.83
C LYS A 176 -11.26 18.97 18.18
N ARG A 177 -12.18 19.59 17.45
CA ARG A 177 -12.69 20.93 17.80
C ARG A 177 -13.56 20.80 19.05
N PRO A 178 -13.28 21.53 20.14
CA PRO A 178 -14.20 21.60 21.26
C PRO A 178 -15.52 22.18 20.75
N HIS A 179 -16.58 21.38 20.85
CA HIS A 179 -17.92 21.79 20.46
C HIS A 179 -18.40 22.80 21.52
N PRO A 180 -18.66 24.07 21.16
CA PRO A 180 -18.98 25.12 22.14
C PRO A 180 -20.34 24.95 22.83
N TYR A 181 -21.07 23.87 22.57
CA TYR A 181 -22.37 23.62 23.19
C TYR A 181 -22.61 22.12 23.39
N LYS A 182 -21.87 21.50 24.32
CA LYS A 182 -22.40 20.30 24.99
C LYS A 182 -22.97 20.77 26.32
N THR A 183 -24.26 21.12 26.35
CA THR A 183 -25.03 21.16 27.59
C THR A 183 -24.94 19.78 28.22
N ALA A 184 -24.25 19.68 29.35
CA ALA A 184 -24.26 18.50 30.17
C ALA A 184 -25.71 18.24 30.59
N THR A 185 -26.34 17.20 30.03
CA THR A 185 -27.52 16.61 30.66
C THR A 185 -27.05 16.03 31.97
N ALA A 186 -27.27 16.78 33.05
CA ALA A 186 -27.08 16.31 34.40
C ALA A 186 -27.96 15.07 34.60
N THR A 187 -27.33 13.91 34.65
CA THR A 187 -27.91 12.71 35.24
C THR A 187 -28.19 13.02 36.70
N VAL A 188 -29.45 13.35 37.00
CA VAL A 188 -29.95 13.54 38.35
C VAL A 188 -29.97 12.19 39.06
N SER A 189 -29.01 11.99 39.96
CA SER A 189 -29.09 11.01 41.04
C SER A 189 -29.05 11.78 42.34
N ALA A 190 -30.21 12.13 42.88
CA ALA A 190 -30.35 12.63 44.24
C ALA A 190 -31.60 12.00 44.88
N PRO A 191 -31.49 11.42 46.08
CA PRO A 191 -32.59 10.76 46.76
C PRO A 191 -33.54 11.76 47.44
N SER A 192 -34.79 11.32 47.55
CA SER A 192 -35.98 12.04 47.99
C SER A 192 -35.92 12.58 49.43
N ALA A 193 -36.46 13.78 49.62
CA ALA A 193 -37.08 14.21 50.88
C ALA A 193 -38.42 14.92 50.56
N PRO A 194 -39.50 14.70 51.36
CA PRO A 194 -40.86 15.11 51.01
C PRO A 194 -41.29 16.43 51.68
N MET A 195 -42.24 17.13 51.03
CA MET A 195 -43.33 18.00 51.57
C MET A 195 -43.47 19.34 50.81
N PRO A 196 -44.65 19.99 50.85
CA PRO A 196 -45.97 19.48 50.50
C PRO A 196 -46.64 20.33 49.39
N ASN A 197 -47.76 19.78 48.97
CA ASN A 197 -48.57 20.10 47.81
C ASN A 197 -49.21 21.50 47.83
N GLN A 198 -49.03 22.31 46.77
CA GLN A 198 -50.06 23.23 46.31
C GLN A 198 -50.23 23.10 44.78
N HIS A 199 -51.34 22.48 44.41
CA HIS A 199 -51.91 22.56 43.07
C HIS A 199 -52.34 23.99 42.80
N ASN A 200 -51.96 24.58 41.66
CA ASN A 200 -52.82 24.64 40.48
C ASN A 200 -52.45 25.82 39.56
N VAL A 201 -52.69 25.59 38.28
CA VAL A 201 -52.84 26.53 37.15
C VAL A 201 -51.57 27.11 36.53
N ARG A 202 -51.20 26.41 35.46
CA ARG A 202 -50.51 26.93 34.28
C ARG A 202 -51.06 28.30 33.87
N GLN A 203 -50.20 29.31 33.84
CA GLN A 203 -50.32 30.37 32.84
C GLN A 203 -49.04 30.36 32.01
N ASN A 204 -49.18 29.87 30.78
CA ASN A 204 -48.20 30.04 29.71
C ASN A 204 -47.94 31.52 29.50
N ASN A 205 -46.81 32.02 29.99
CA ASN A 205 -46.25 33.26 29.49
C ASN A 205 -45.13 32.89 28.52
N TYR A 206 -45.42 32.98 27.22
CA TYR A 206 -44.41 32.94 26.16
C TYR A 206 -43.53 34.18 26.27
N GLN A 207 -42.64 34.21 27.25
CA GLN A 207 -41.53 35.15 27.28
C GLN A 207 -40.44 34.60 26.36
N GLN A 208 -40.45 35.12 25.13
CA GLN A 208 -39.31 35.11 24.22
C GLN A 208 -38.03 35.45 25.02
N PRO A 209 -36.95 34.66 24.95
CA PRO A 209 -35.70 35.06 25.56
C PRO A 209 -35.18 36.30 24.81
N PRO A 210 -34.83 37.40 25.51
CA PRO A 210 -34.30 38.56 24.84
C PRO A 210 -32.98 38.16 24.16
N PHE A 211 -32.85 38.55 22.89
CA PHE A 211 -31.58 38.53 22.17
C PHE A 211 -30.48 39.03 23.11
N ARG A 212 -29.49 38.18 23.40
CA ARG A 212 -28.31 38.60 24.15
C ARG A 212 -27.57 39.64 23.32
N THR A 213 -27.89 40.91 23.53
CA THR A 213 -27.04 42.05 23.19
C THR A 213 -25.85 42.02 24.14
N GLY A 214 -24.91 41.12 23.88
CA GLY A 214 -23.58 41.21 24.47
C GLY A 214 -23.03 42.59 24.13
N ARG A 215 -22.72 43.40 25.14
CA ARG A 215 -22.09 44.71 24.94
C ARG A 215 -20.91 44.50 24.00
N ARG A 216 -20.92 45.17 22.84
CA ARG A 216 -19.73 45.22 22.00
C ARG A 216 -18.62 45.81 22.86
N ARG A 217 -17.50 45.10 22.95
CA ARG A 217 -16.28 45.62 23.58
C ARG A 217 -15.96 46.95 22.91
N GLU A 218 -15.79 48.00 23.70
CA GLU A 218 -15.30 49.29 23.22
C GLU A 218 -13.78 49.19 23.01
N PRO A 219 -13.21 49.91 22.02
CA PRO A 219 -11.76 49.90 21.83
C PRO A 219 -11.04 50.38 23.08
N SER A 220 -10.04 49.63 23.52
CA SER A 220 -9.15 50.05 24.60
C SER A 220 -8.12 51.05 24.07
N SER A 221 -7.57 51.89 24.96
CA SER A 221 -6.46 52.81 24.67
C SER A 221 -5.20 52.11 24.15
N HIS A 222 -5.09 50.79 24.34
CA HIS A 222 -3.97 49.96 23.87
C HIS A 222 -4.28 49.16 22.59
N ASP A 223 -5.51 49.22 22.07
CA ASP A 223 -5.86 48.53 20.84
C ASP A 223 -5.33 49.31 19.62
N ILE A 224 -4.71 48.62 18.66
CA ILE A 224 -4.14 49.21 17.44
C ILE A 224 -5.15 49.14 16.28
N CYS A 225 -5.32 50.26 15.57
CA CYS A 225 -6.11 50.32 14.35
C CYS A 225 -5.37 49.71 13.15
N TYR A 226 -5.92 48.68 12.51
CA TYR A 226 -5.33 48.05 11.33
C TYR A 226 -5.42 48.87 10.02
N ASN A 227 -5.90 50.12 10.06
CA ASN A 227 -5.93 51.01 8.89
C ASN A 227 -4.87 52.11 8.95
N CYS A 228 -4.71 52.75 10.13
CA CYS A 228 -3.79 53.86 10.33
C CYS A 228 -2.67 53.55 11.34
N ASN A 229 -2.68 52.35 11.92
CA ASN A 229 -1.74 51.87 12.92
C ASN A 229 -1.65 52.72 14.20
N GLN A 230 -2.64 53.59 14.45
CA GLN A 230 -2.76 54.37 15.69
C GLN A 230 -3.54 53.62 16.77
N LEU A 231 -3.28 53.96 18.03
CA LEU A 231 -3.92 53.36 19.19
C LEU A 231 -5.31 53.97 19.50
N GLY A 232 -6.11 53.27 20.30
CA GLY A 232 -7.34 53.80 20.90
C GLY A 232 -8.61 53.65 20.05
N HIS A 233 -8.53 53.04 18.86
CA HIS A 233 -9.70 52.76 18.03
C HIS A 233 -9.49 51.55 17.11
N TRP A 234 -10.58 50.93 16.67
CA TRP A 234 -10.52 49.85 15.67
C TRP A 234 -10.72 50.41 14.27
N ARG A 235 -10.38 49.61 13.26
CA ARG A 235 -10.55 49.95 11.83
C ARG A 235 -11.94 50.51 11.53
N THR A 236 -13.00 49.94 12.11
CA THR A 236 -14.40 50.37 11.91
C THR A 236 -14.71 51.79 12.39
N GLN A 237 -13.87 52.37 13.25
CA GLN A 237 -14.02 53.71 13.82
C GLN A 237 -12.84 54.63 13.44
N CYS A 238 -12.08 54.26 12.41
CA CYS A 238 -10.90 55.02 12.01
C CYS A 238 -11.29 56.37 11.38
N PRO A 239 -10.81 57.51 11.90
CA PRO A 239 -11.16 58.83 11.37
C PRO A 239 -10.69 59.05 9.93
N LEU A 240 -9.63 58.33 9.51
CA LEU A 240 -9.13 58.35 8.13
C LEU A 240 -10.04 57.60 7.15
N LEU A 241 -10.93 56.72 7.61
CA LEU A 241 -11.93 56.08 6.74
C LEU A 241 -13.12 57.00 6.45
N PHE A 242 -13.41 57.96 7.32
CA PHE A 242 -14.52 58.90 7.17
C PHE A 242 -14.10 60.24 6.55
N SER A 243 -12.79 60.52 6.51
CA SER A 243 -12.25 61.76 5.94
C SER A 243 -12.09 61.76 4.41
N THR A 244 -12.48 60.67 3.72
CA THR A 244 -12.45 60.57 2.25
C THR A 244 -13.84 60.75 1.63
N LYS A 245 -14.45 61.92 1.83
CA LYS A 245 -15.45 62.44 0.88
C LYS A 245 -15.29 63.95 0.68
N PRO A 246 -14.62 64.42 -0.39
CA PRO A 246 -14.93 65.71 -0.99
C PRO A 246 -16.37 65.66 -1.51
N GLY A 247 -17.18 66.65 -1.14
CA GLY A 247 -18.63 66.63 -1.29
C GLY A 247 -19.15 66.62 -2.72
N VAL A 248 -20.27 65.92 -2.92
CA VAL A 248 -21.30 66.11 -3.97
C VAL A 248 -22.65 65.61 -3.38
N PRO A 249 -23.79 66.28 -3.64
CA PRO A 249 -24.92 66.40 -2.70
C PRO A 249 -25.90 65.22 -2.71
N GLY A 250 -26.55 65.03 -1.55
CA GLY A 250 -27.50 63.96 -1.29
C GLY A 250 -28.83 64.12 -2.02
N THR A 251 -29.23 63.06 -2.72
CA THR A 251 -30.61 62.84 -3.17
C THR A 251 -31.44 62.29 -2.00
N THR A 252 -32.39 63.11 -1.54
CA THR A 252 -33.46 62.73 -0.62
C THR A 252 -34.33 61.63 -1.22
N ARG A 253 -34.51 60.51 -0.51
CA ARG A 253 -35.52 59.48 -0.83
C ARG A 253 -36.64 59.57 0.21
N GLN A 254 -37.79 60.10 -0.23
CA GLN A 254 -39.05 60.14 0.52
C GLN A 254 -39.50 58.72 0.89
N GLN A 255 -39.96 58.58 2.13
CA GLN A 255 -40.63 57.40 2.67
C GLN A 255 -42.13 57.52 2.39
N ASN A 256 -42.73 56.41 1.94
CA ASN A 256 -44.12 56.05 2.19
C ASN A 256 -44.12 54.91 3.21
#